data_AF-A0A0A0BYF1-F1
#
_entry.id   AF-A0A0A0BYF1-F1
#
_cell.length_a   1.000
_cell.length_b   1.000
_cell.length_c   1.000
_cell.angle_alpha   90.00
_cell.angle_beta   90.00
_cell.angle_gamma   90.00
#
_symmetry.space_group_name_H-M   'P 1'
#
loop_
_entity.id
_entity.type
_entity.pdbx_description
1 polymer ?
#
loop_
_entity_poly.entity_id
_entity_poly.type
_entity_poly.pdbx_seq_one_letter_code
_entity_poly.pdbx_strand_id
1 'polypeptide(L)'
;MHIRAELIDLRRLLDFVEAGEIVLPGFQRDYDWSPAAVKSLLTSMLLGWPSGTLMFTEYNAAAKEELNPRPFDGAERLADAPHYVVLDGQQRLTSLFHAVRGRGDYRYAIRWDLKIEGAGRDEIEDALLVIPTEKWLKDAQEPSYQVRERIIPISAMDSPASYFQWRSALEATGLMSDSSLEELTEFFRNVANRLAEYRYTVTVLDRSVPPVELAQIFEITNRTGLRLGTFDLMVARISTPAWSLRDAWDEARGASPDLAGWLGDDATPLLQAIALNTAADVRQSAVLRLQTEDIAPRWDESLGAMRRAIAFFRQRCGVATPAYLPYGAMLPAVAALFMREEGSRGTEESLRSWFFGTGFGLGYDVASNTRVVSDYGSLVSGSFEPRTVSLEGLLESTRRSQGAIWRTFLCSLLLNVQQSGSDSDLGRSDHPDGPLIPRSLFGRGWSSEPSAPHLRVLSFALTRRDLSAAAARGALLAHRDLAASQFLPSQMPSPTATPEEFEEFFVYRLQALLNFLGEWVQVRREAERLQ
;
A
#
# COMPACT_ATOMS: atom_id res chain seq x y z
N MET A 1 -25.34 18.33 -19.37
CA MET A 1 -23.96 17.81 -19.44
C MET A 1 -23.33 18.09 -18.08
N HIS A 2 -23.12 17.05 -17.26
CA HIS A 2 -22.76 17.20 -15.82
C HIS A 2 -21.28 17.51 -15.56
N ILE A 3 -20.49 17.77 -16.62
CA ILE A 3 -19.05 17.99 -16.56
C ILE A 3 -18.68 19.12 -17.51
N ARG A 4 -17.89 20.09 -17.04
CA ARG A 4 -17.30 21.15 -17.87
C ARG A 4 -15.81 21.30 -17.57
N ALA A 5 -15.05 21.86 -18.51
CA ALA A 5 -13.65 22.19 -18.31
C ALA A 5 -13.49 23.72 -18.31
N GLU A 6 -12.76 24.24 -17.33
CA GLU A 6 -12.44 25.65 -17.17
C GLU A 6 -10.93 25.85 -17.12
N LEU A 7 -10.44 26.99 -17.64
CA LEU A 7 -9.07 27.44 -17.42
C LEU A 7 -9.10 28.50 -16.31
N ILE A 8 -8.45 28.20 -15.18
CA ILE A 8 -8.43 29.10 -14.02
C ILE A 8 -6.97 29.48 -13.72
N ASP A 9 -6.72 30.77 -13.57
CA ASP A 9 -5.41 31.30 -13.17
C ASP A 9 -5.02 30.80 -11.77
N LEU A 10 -3.76 30.41 -11.58
CA LEU A 10 -3.23 29.94 -10.30
C LEU A 10 -3.52 30.93 -9.18
N ARG A 11 -3.21 32.21 -9.40
CA ARG A 11 -3.43 33.27 -8.41
C ARG A 11 -4.88 33.29 -7.91
N ARG A 12 -5.83 33.18 -8.84
CA ARG A 12 -7.27 33.15 -8.51
C ARG A 12 -7.64 31.91 -7.71
N LEU A 13 -7.07 30.74 -8.04
CA LEU A 13 -7.25 29.53 -7.22
C LEU A 13 -6.72 29.73 -5.80
N LEU A 14 -5.55 30.35 -5.64
CA LEU A 14 -4.97 30.62 -4.33
C LEU A 14 -5.76 31.67 -3.54
N ASP A 15 -6.29 32.71 -4.21
CA ASP A 15 -7.20 33.69 -3.60
C ASP A 15 -8.46 32.99 -3.06
N PHE A 16 -9.04 32.06 -3.82
CA PHE A 16 -10.20 31.29 -3.38
C PHE A 16 -9.89 30.35 -2.21
N VAL A 17 -8.70 29.74 -2.18
CA VAL A 17 -8.25 28.95 -1.02
C VAL A 17 -8.10 29.83 0.22
N GLU A 18 -7.49 31.01 0.09
CA GLU A 18 -7.31 31.95 1.19
C GLU A 18 -8.64 32.51 1.73
N ALA A 19 -9.61 32.74 0.85
CA ALA A 19 -10.95 33.18 1.21
C ALA A 19 -11.82 32.05 1.80
N GLY A 20 -11.41 30.79 1.68
CA GLY A 20 -12.22 29.62 2.07
C GLY A 20 -13.36 29.31 1.10
N GLU A 21 -13.27 29.81 -0.14
CA GLU A 21 -14.25 29.60 -1.21
C GLU A 21 -13.98 28.33 -2.03
N ILE A 22 -12.76 27.79 -1.96
CA ILE A 22 -12.43 26.43 -2.40
C ILE A 22 -12.01 25.62 -1.19
N VAL A 23 -12.63 24.45 -1.01
CA VAL A 23 -12.48 23.61 0.18
C VAL A 23 -12.16 22.17 -0.19
N LEU A 24 -11.70 21.41 0.80
CA LEU A 24 -11.44 19.99 0.68
C LEU A 24 -12.60 19.19 1.29
N PRO A 25 -12.98 18.03 0.74
CA PRO A 25 -13.90 17.14 1.41
C PRO A 25 -13.23 16.45 2.62
N GLY A 26 -14.01 16.11 3.63
CA GLY A 26 -13.51 15.50 4.87
C GLY A 26 -12.93 14.10 4.69
N PHE A 27 -13.28 13.39 3.61
CA PHE A 27 -12.73 12.07 3.29
C PHE A 27 -11.34 12.11 2.62
N GLN A 28 -10.83 13.29 2.29
CA GLN A 28 -9.47 13.42 1.76
C GLN A 28 -8.43 13.41 2.89
N ARG A 29 -7.32 12.69 2.65
CA ARG A 29 -6.19 12.57 3.60
C ARG A 29 -5.58 13.93 3.93
N ASP A 30 -4.84 14.00 5.01
CA ASP A 30 -4.07 15.20 5.35
C ASP A 30 -2.97 15.48 4.32
N TYR A 31 -2.42 16.69 4.37
CA TYR A 31 -1.31 17.10 3.53
C TYR A 31 -0.04 16.31 3.93
N ASP A 32 0.61 15.66 2.97
CA ASP A 32 1.77 14.76 3.22
C ASP A 32 2.84 14.87 2.11
N TRP A 33 2.86 15.98 1.37
CA TRP A 33 3.87 16.19 0.34
C TRP A 33 5.20 16.62 0.94
N SER A 34 6.25 15.83 0.68
CA SER A 34 7.61 16.16 1.07
C SER A 34 8.11 17.42 0.36
N PRO A 35 9.07 18.17 0.95
CA PRO A 35 9.63 19.35 0.29
C PRO A 35 10.25 19.06 -1.08
N ALA A 36 10.75 17.85 -1.31
CA ALA A 36 11.25 17.41 -2.61
C ALA A 36 10.13 17.31 -3.66
N ALA A 37 8.95 16.82 -3.28
CA ALA A 37 7.79 16.77 -4.17
C ALA A 37 7.30 18.18 -4.55
N VAL A 38 7.23 19.10 -3.58
CA VAL A 38 6.89 20.51 -3.82
C VAL A 38 7.90 21.17 -4.74
N LYS A 39 9.19 20.94 -4.50
CA LYS A 39 10.28 21.44 -5.32
C LYS A 39 10.17 20.96 -6.77
N SER A 40 9.87 19.67 -6.99
CA SER A 40 9.67 19.13 -8.34
C SER A 40 8.43 19.71 -9.05
N LEU A 41 7.35 19.99 -8.30
CA LEU A 41 6.17 20.69 -8.82
C LEU A 41 6.53 22.13 -9.27
N LEU A 42 7.22 22.88 -8.41
CA LEU A 42 7.67 24.24 -8.72
C LEU A 42 8.60 24.25 -9.94
N THR A 43 9.53 23.29 -10.04
CA THR A 43 10.40 23.14 -11.22
C THR A 43 9.58 23.03 -12.51
N SER A 44 8.56 22.16 -12.54
CA SER A 44 7.69 22.00 -13.71
C SER A 44 7.00 23.32 -14.09
N MET A 45 6.48 24.05 -13.10
CA MET A 45 5.78 25.32 -13.36
C MET A 45 6.72 26.44 -13.82
N LEU A 46 7.92 26.53 -13.25
CA LEU A 46 8.95 27.50 -13.65
C LEU A 46 9.52 27.21 -15.05
N LEU A 47 9.45 25.96 -15.52
CA LEU A 47 9.75 25.57 -16.90
C LEU A 47 8.59 25.84 -17.88
N GLY A 48 7.41 26.21 -17.36
CA GLY A 48 6.19 26.34 -18.17
C GLY A 48 5.62 24.99 -18.60
N TRP A 49 5.98 23.91 -17.91
CA TRP A 49 5.49 22.56 -18.21
C TRP A 49 4.12 22.30 -17.54
N PRO A 50 3.34 21.35 -18.08
CA PRO A 50 2.10 20.93 -17.45
C PRO A 50 2.36 20.31 -16.06
N SER A 51 1.57 20.72 -15.07
CA SER A 51 1.59 20.20 -13.69
C SER A 51 0.32 19.39 -13.36
N GLY A 52 -0.25 18.79 -14.41
CA GLY A 52 -1.50 18.02 -14.38
C GLY A 52 -2.76 18.89 -14.38
N THR A 53 -3.91 18.23 -14.29
CA THR A 53 -5.25 18.87 -14.22
C THR A 53 -5.76 18.89 -12.79
N LEU A 54 -6.75 19.73 -12.50
CA LEU A 54 -7.51 19.71 -11.25
C LEU A 54 -8.93 19.22 -11.53
N MET A 55 -9.59 18.67 -10.51
CA MET A 55 -10.99 18.25 -10.62
C MET A 55 -11.78 18.73 -9.42
N PHE A 56 -12.84 19.50 -9.65
CA PHE A 56 -13.70 20.07 -8.63
C PHE A 56 -15.15 19.61 -8.82
N THR A 57 -15.96 19.78 -7.79
CA THR A 57 -17.42 19.80 -7.89
C THR A 57 -17.94 21.13 -7.37
N GLU A 58 -19.00 21.66 -7.98
CA GLU A 58 -19.72 22.80 -7.41
C GLU A 58 -20.29 22.43 -6.04
N TYR A 59 -20.15 23.33 -5.07
CA TYR A 59 -20.67 23.09 -3.74
C TYR A 59 -22.20 22.93 -3.72
N ASN A 60 -22.67 21.88 -3.06
CA ASN A 60 -24.08 21.63 -2.79
C ASN A 60 -24.32 21.63 -1.29
N ALA A 61 -25.04 22.63 -0.79
CA ALA A 61 -25.35 22.75 0.65
C ALA A 61 -26.12 21.54 1.21
N ALA A 62 -26.91 20.85 0.38
CA ALA A 62 -27.62 19.63 0.79
C ALA A 62 -26.66 18.45 1.05
N ALA A 63 -25.48 18.47 0.47
CA ALA A 63 -24.44 17.45 0.63
C ALA A 63 -23.40 17.83 1.70
N LYS A 64 -23.63 18.89 2.49
CA LYS A 64 -22.64 19.41 3.46
C LYS A 64 -22.21 18.35 4.48
N GLU A 65 -23.16 17.60 5.04
CA GLU A 65 -22.85 16.57 6.04
C GLU A 65 -22.07 15.41 5.43
N GLU A 66 -22.42 14.99 4.21
CA GLU A 66 -21.75 13.88 3.51
C GLU A 66 -20.34 14.24 3.01
N LEU A 67 -20.14 15.48 2.52
CA LEU A 67 -18.84 15.95 2.06
C LEU A 67 -17.94 16.41 3.19
N ASN A 68 -18.51 16.83 4.33
CA ASN A 68 -17.83 17.37 5.50
C ASN A 68 -16.68 18.33 5.13
N PRO A 69 -16.97 19.49 4.51
CA PRO A 69 -15.96 20.35 3.93
C PRO A 69 -15.04 20.94 4.99
N ARG A 70 -13.73 20.97 4.70
CA ARG A 70 -12.68 21.50 5.55
C ARG A 70 -11.75 22.45 4.77
N PRO A 71 -11.10 23.41 5.45
CA PRO A 71 -10.12 24.26 4.82
C PRO A 71 -8.87 23.47 4.38
N PHE A 72 -8.09 24.11 3.51
CA PHE A 72 -6.74 23.65 3.17
C PHE A 72 -5.79 23.82 4.36
N ASP A 73 -4.74 23.00 4.40
CA ASP A 73 -3.69 23.19 5.38
C ASP A 73 -3.05 24.58 5.23
N GLY A 74 -2.93 25.31 6.35
CA GLY A 74 -2.47 26.69 6.39
C GLY A 74 -3.49 27.76 6.02
N ALA A 75 -4.72 27.39 5.62
CA ALA A 75 -5.83 28.32 5.41
C ALA A 75 -6.70 28.40 6.68
N GLU A 76 -7.00 29.62 7.13
CA GLU A 76 -7.70 29.85 8.40
C GLU A 76 -9.21 30.05 8.25
N ARG A 77 -9.71 30.17 7.01
CA ARG A 77 -11.09 30.54 6.71
C ARG A 77 -11.85 29.41 6.04
N LEU A 78 -13.14 29.32 6.36
CA LEU A 78 -14.10 28.47 5.68
C LEU A 78 -15.34 29.33 5.39
N ALA A 79 -15.65 29.56 4.11
CA ALA A 79 -16.84 30.31 3.74
C ALA A 79 -18.11 29.51 4.07
N ASP A 80 -19.21 30.18 4.42
CA ASP A 80 -20.49 29.53 4.70
C ASP A 80 -21.05 28.77 3.48
N ALA A 81 -20.77 29.31 2.28
CA ALA A 81 -21.13 28.73 1.00
C ALA A 81 -19.92 28.79 0.05
N PRO A 82 -19.01 27.80 0.12
CA PRO A 82 -17.90 27.70 -0.81
C PRO A 82 -18.38 27.58 -2.25
N HIS A 83 -17.56 27.99 -3.21
CA HIS A 83 -17.82 27.80 -4.64
C HIS A 83 -17.59 26.35 -5.05
N TYR A 84 -16.47 25.76 -4.63
CA TYR A 84 -16.05 24.43 -5.07
C TYR A 84 -15.51 23.56 -3.95
N VAL A 85 -15.70 22.25 -4.12
CA VAL A 85 -15.03 21.21 -3.34
C VAL A 85 -14.02 20.51 -4.25
N VAL A 86 -12.76 20.39 -3.81
CA VAL A 86 -11.68 19.78 -4.59
C VAL A 86 -11.76 18.27 -4.51
N LEU A 87 -11.92 17.62 -5.66
CA LEU A 87 -11.86 16.17 -5.78
C LEU A 87 -10.45 15.71 -6.16
N ASP A 88 -9.77 16.32 -7.13
CA ASP A 88 -8.37 15.99 -7.44
C ASP A 88 -7.47 17.23 -7.46
N GLY A 89 -6.24 17.03 -7.01
CA GLY A 89 -5.20 18.05 -6.97
C GLY A 89 -4.99 18.71 -5.60
N GLN A 90 -5.56 18.17 -4.53
CA GLN A 90 -5.38 18.66 -3.15
C GLN A 90 -3.92 18.94 -2.81
N GLN A 91 -3.04 17.93 -2.94
CA GLN A 91 -1.63 18.04 -2.53
C GLN A 91 -0.90 19.11 -3.34
N ARG A 92 -1.17 19.21 -4.65
CA ARG A 92 -0.60 20.23 -5.54
C ARG A 92 -1.06 21.63 -5.14
N LEU A 93 -2.37 21.82 -4.97
CA LEU A 93 -2.92 23.14 -4.65
C LEU A 93 -2.51 23.61 -3.24
N THR A 94 -2.45 22.70 -2.26
CA THR A 94 -1.91 22.97 -0.91
C THR A 94 -0.44 23.37 -0.97
N SER A 95 0.38 22.63 -1.72
CA SER A 95 1.81 22.92 -1.90
C SER A 95 2.05 24.31 -2.51
N LEU A 96 1.25 24.68 -3.51
CA LEU A 96 1.34 25.98 -4.16
C LEU A 96 0.85 27.10 -3.25
N PHE A 97 -0.20 26.85 -2.48
CA PHE A 97 -0.67 27.78 -1.47
C PHE A 97 0.43 28.04 -0.43
N HIS A 98 1.09 27.00 0.08
CA HIS A 98 2.25 27.12 0.97
C HIS A 98 3.40 27.91 0.34
N ALA A 99 3.82 27.54 -0.87
CA ALA A 99 4.98 28.13 -1.51
C ALA A 99 4.77 29.61 -1.92
N VAL A 100 3.60 29.93 -2.48
CA VAL A 100 3.31 31.26 -3.03
C VAL A 100 2.76 32.22 -1.97
N ARG A 101 1.93 31.75 -1.02
CA ARG A 101 1.44 32.60 0.08
C ARG A 101 2.35 32.59 1.30
N GLY A 102 3.43 31.82 1.28
CA GLY A 102 4.33 31.68 2.43
C GLY A 102 3.62 31.10 3.64
N ARG A 103 2.88 30.00 3.44
CA ARG A 103 2.21 29.20 4.48
C ARG A 103 2.95 27.86 4.67
N GLY A 104 2.65 27.13 5.74
CA GLY A 104 3.25 25.83 6.04
C GLY A 104 4.65 25.90 6.65
N ASP A 105 5.29 24.73 6.80
CA ASP A 105 6.54 24.56 7.56
C ASP A 105 7.81 25.00 6.82
N TYR A 106 7.73 25.18 5.50
CA TYR A 106 8.86 25.57 4.66
C TYR A 106 8.56 26.81 3.82
N ARG A 107 9.62 27.53 3.48
CA ARG A 107 9.64 28.58 2.47
C ARG A 107 10.52 28.13 1.31
N TYR A 108 10.12 28.52 0.11
CA TYR A 108 10.80 28.17 -1.11
C TYR A 108 11.40 29.44 -1.74
N ALA A 109 12.61 29.31 -2.24
CA ALA A 109 13.29 30.38 -2.97
C ALA A 109 14.07 29.78 -4.14
N ILE A 110 14.41 30.58 -5.14
CA ILE A 110 15.25 30.16 -6.26
C ILE A 110 16.42 31.12 -6.42
N ARG A 111 17.61 30.58 -6.70
CA ARG A 111 18.77 31.43 -6.96
C ARG A 111 18.67 32.09 -8.34
N TRP A 112 18.89 33.40 -8.41
CA TRP A 112 18.81 34.14 -9.67
C TRP A 112 20.12 34.19 -10.47
N ASP A 113 21.23 33.72 -9.88
CA ASP A 113 22.51 33.54 -10.59
C ASP A 113 22.54 32.30 -11.49
N LEU A 114 21.42 31.58 -11.56
CA LEU A 114 21.19 30.52 -12.52
C LEU A 114 21.33 31.06 -13.96
N LYS A 115 22.12 30.36 -14.78
CA LYS A 115 22.15 30.60 -16.23
C LYS A 115 20.85 30.09 -16.85
N ILE A 116 19.97 31.01 -17.24
CA ILE A 116 18.64 30.69 -17.77
C ILE A 116 18.74 30.08 -19.18
N GLU A 117 19.67 30.54 -20.00
CA GLU A 117 19.88 30.01 -21.35
C GLU A 117 20.29 28.52 -21.31
N GLY A 118 19.42 27.65 -21.81
CA GLY A 118 19.64 26.21 -21.87
C GLY A 118 19.43 25.46 -20.55
N ALA A 119 18.93 26.13 -19.50
CA ALA A 119 18.59 25.46 -18.23
C ALA A 119 17.50 24.40 -18.46
N GLY A 120 17.83 23.14 -18.15
CA GLY A 120 16.90 22.03 -18.13
C GLY A 120 16.19 21.93 -16.78
N ARG A 121 15.58 20.77 -16.56
CA ARG A 121 14.85 20.48 -15.33
C ARG A 121 15.78 20.45 -14.11
N ASP A 122 16.89 19.75 -14.23
CA ASP A 122 17.79 19.49 -13.12
C ASP A 122 18.45 20.79 -12.64
N GLU A 123 18.80 21.71 -13.56
CA GLU A 123 19.37 23.00 -13.20
C GLU A 123 18.38 23.91 -12.46
N ILE A 124 17.12 23.95 -12.89
CA ILE A 124 16.06 24.71 -12.21
C ILE A 124 15.76 24.10 -10.84
N GLU A 125 15.69 22.77 -10.77
CA GLU A 125 15.50 22.05 -9.53
C GLU A 125 16.67 22.33 -8.58
N ASP A 126 17.93 22.20 -9.00
CA ASP A 126 19.10 22.49 -8.16
C ASP A 126 19.19 23.94 -7.69
N ALA A 127 18.65 24.90 -8.45
CA ALA A 127 18.55 26.30 -8.05
C ALA A 127 17.45 26.56 -6.99
N LEU A 128 16.46 25.68 -6.84
CA LEU A 128 15.41 25.79 -5.83
C LEU A 128 15.92 25.40 -4.45
N LEU A 129 15.67 26.26 -3.48
CA LEU A 129 16.03 26.12 -2.08
C LEU A 129 14.79 25.85 -1.24
N VAL A 130 14.93 24.94 -0.29
CA VAL A 130 13.95 24.66 0.75
C VAL A 130 14.50 25.18 2.06
N ILE A 131 13.79 26.11 2.69
CA ILE A 131 14.24 26.78 3.91
C ILE A 131 13.17 26.56 4.99
N PRO A 132 13.48 25.94 6.13
CA PRO A 132 12.53 25.85 7.25
C PRO A 132 12.02 27.22 7.65
N THR A 133 10.72 27.35 7.94
CA THR A 133 10.06 28.64 8.22
C THR A 133 10.73 29.39 9.36
N GLU A 134 11.13 28.71 10.43
CA GLU A 134 11.84 29.31 11.56
C GLU A 134 13.15 30.00 11.13
N LYS A 135 13.92 29.33 10.25
CA LYS A 135 15.16 29.88 9.69
C LYS A 135 14.87 31.05 8.75
N TRP A 136 13.77 30.96 7.99
CA TRP A 136 13.35 32.06 7.11
C TRP A 136 13.03 33.33 7.89
N LEU A 137 12.19 33.21 8.93
CA LEU A 137 11.77 34.34 9.77
C LEU A 137 12.93 34.97 10.55
N LYS A 138 13.96 34.18 10.86
CA LYS A 138 15.13 34.66 11.60
C LYS A 138 16.09 35.47 10.72
N ASP A 139 16.41 34.96 9.54
CA ASP A 139 17.50 35.49 8.71
C ASP A 139 17.09 35.76 7.26
N ALA A 140 16.42 34.80 6.60
CA ALA A 140 16.27 34.83 5.14
C ALA A 140 15.16 35.76 4.61
N GLN A 141 14.26 36.25 5.48
CA GLN A 141 13.28 37.28 5.14
C GLN A 141 13.92 38.64 4.87
N GLU A 142 15.09 38.91 5.45
CA GLU A 142 15.77 40.21 5.33
C GLU A 142 16.26 40.46 3.89
N PRO A 143 15.92 41.60 3.27
CA PRO A 143 16.38 41.94 1.92
C PRO A 143 17.90 41.83 1.75
N SER A 144 18.68 42.26 2.75
CA SER A 144 20.14 42.19 2.71
C SER A 144 20.69 40.75 2.66
N TYR A 145 20.00 39.81 3.33
CA TYR A 145 20.31 38.39 3.22
C TYR A 145 20.05 37.88 1.80
N GLN A 146 18.89 38.24 1.24
CA GLN A 146 18.47 37.79 -0.08
C GLN A 146 19.39 38.31 -1.20
N VAL A 147 19.90 39.54 -1.08
CA VAL A 147 20.95 40.07 -1.96
C VAL A 147 22.23 39.23 -1.87
N ARG A 148 22.70 38.95 -0.65
CA ARG A 148 23.96 38.21 -0.43
C ARG A 148 23.88 36.78 -0.96
N GLU A 149 22.79 36.08 -0.68
CA GLU A 149 22.60 34.70 -1.11
C GLU A 149 22.04 34.58 -2.55
N ARG A 150 21.69 35.72 -3.16
CA ARG A 150 21.14 35.83 -4.53
C ARG A 150 19.85 35.02 -4.74
N ILE A 151 18.92 35.11 -3.79
CA ILE A 151 17.70 34.30 -3.77
C ILE A 151 16.43 35.13 -4.00
N ILE A 152 15.53 34.60 -4.82
CA ILE A 152 14.17 35.13 -5.01
C ILE A 152 13.19 34.26 -4.21
N PRO A 153 12.44 34.81 -3.25
CA PRO A 153 11.34 34.09 -2.61
C PRO A 153 10.28 33.70 -3.65
N ILE A 154 9.78 32.46 -3.62
CA ILE A 154 8.67 32.04 -4.51
C ILE A 154 7.41 32.88 -4.23
N SER A 155 7.22 33.33 -2.99
CA SER A 155 6.12 34.23 -2.63
C SER A 155 6.20 35.61 -3.29
N ALA A 156 7.38 36.07 -3.71
CA ALA A 156 7.52 37.30 -4.49
C ALA A 156 7.00 37.12 -5.93
N MET A 157 6.85 35.88 -6.41
CA MET A 157 6.42 35.56 -7.77
C MET A 157 4.91 35.40 -7.93
N ASP A 158 4.11 35.68 -6.88
CA ASP A 158 2.64 35.62 -6.93
C ASP A 158 2.05 36.50 -8.05
N SER A 159 2.65 37.68 -8.28
CA SER A 159 2.22 38.58 -9.33
C SER A 159 3.35 39.50 -9.78
N PRO A 160 3.25 40.12 -10.98
CA PRO A 160 4.20 41.15 -11.41
C PRO A 160 4.34 42.27 -10.37
N ALA A 161 3.23 42.73 -9.78
CA ALA A 161 3.25 43.77 -8.76
C ALA A 161 4.04 43.34 -7.51
N SER A 162 3.79 42.13 -7.00
CA SER A 162 4.51 41.56 -5.86
C SER A 162 6.01 41.43 -6.14
N TYR A 163 6.36 40.99 -7.36
CA TYR A 163 7.74 40.81 -7.77
C TYR A 163 8.50 42.15 -7.83
N PHE A 164 7.92 43.17 -8.46
CA PHE A 164 8.56 44.48 -8.55
C PHE A 164 8.60 45.21 -7.21
N GLN A 165 7.60 45.02 -6.35
CA GLN A 165 7.66 45.51 -4.97
C GLN A 165 8.82 44.89 -4.19
N TRP A 166 8.98 43.56 -4.28
CA TRP A 166 10.11 42.84 -3.69
C TRP A 166 11.45 43.32 -4.25
N ARG A 167 11.56 43.47 -5.57
CA ARG A 167 12.78 43.98 -6.23
C ARG A 167 13.14 45.40 -5.76
N SER A 168 12.16 46.30 -5.65
CA SER A 168 12.40 47.65 -5.14
C SER A 168 12.88 47.64 -3.69
N ALA A 169 12.42 46.68 -2.86
CA ALA A 169 12.93 46.50 -1.51
C ALA A 169 14.41 46.03 -1.50
N LEU A 170 14.83 45.19 -2.44
CA LEU A 170 16.25 44.83 -2.60
C LEU A 170 17.08 46.04 -3.05
N GLU A 171 16.60 46.82 -4.01
CA GLU A 171 17.27 48.02 -4.51
C GLU A 171 17.50 49.05 -3.39
N ALA A 172 16.48 49.24 -2.53
CA ALA A 172 16.56 50.13 -1.38
C ALA A 172 17.65 49.75 -0.35
N THR A 173 18.18 48.52 -0.38
CA THR A 173 19.31 48.13 0.49
C THR A 173 20.62 48.82 0.12
N GLY A 174 20.75 49.33 -1.11
CA GLY A 174 22.01 49.85 -1.65
C GLY A 174 23.10 48.80 -1.89
N LEU A 175 22.78 47.51 -1.72
CA LEU A 175 23.71 46.38 -1.93
C LEU A 175 23.62 45.80 -3.36
N MET A 176 22.66 46.26 -4.16
CA MET A 176 22.43 45.78 -5.52
C MET A 176 23.30 46.53 -6.53
N SER A 177 23.82 45.81 -7.52
CA SER A 177 24.45 46.39 -8.70
C SER A 177 23.45 46.52 -9.86
N ASP A 178 23.70 47.42 -10.80
CA ASP A 178 22.88 47.57 -12.02
C ASP A 178 22.78 46.24 -12.79
N SER A 179 23.90 45.52 -12.88
CA SER A 179 23.97 44.17 -13.49
C SER A 179 23.04 43.17 -12.78
N SER A 180 22.98 43.16 -11.45
CA SER A 180 22.05 42.31 -10.69
C SER A 180 20.58 42.70 -10.90
N LEU A 181 20.28 43.99 -11.09
CA LEU A 181 18.92 44.44 -11.40
C LEU A 181 18.50 44.03 -12.81
N GLU A 182 19.42 44.02 -13.76
CA GLU A 182 19.22 43.48 -15.11
C GLU A 182 18.97 41.96 -15.08
N GLU A 183 19.78 41.20 -14.34
CA GLU A 183 19.59 39.75 -14.14
C GLU A 183 18.19 39.44 -13.58
N LEU A 184 17.73 40.18 -12.57
CA LEU A 184 16.38 40.02 -12.02
C LEU A 184 15.29 40.37 -13.04
N THR A 185 15.53 41.38 -13.89
CA THR A 185 14.60 41.72 -14.98
C THR A 185 14.49 40.58 -15.99
N GLU A 186 15.61 39.97 -16.35
CA GLU A 186 15.67 38.83 -17.25
C GLU A 186 15.04 37.58 -16.62
N PHE A 187 15.34 37.32 -15.34
CA PHE A 187 14.74 36.22 -14.59
C PHE A 187 13.22 36.34 -14.54
N PHE A 188 12.70 37.56 -14.31
CA PHE A 188 11.27 37.79 -14.36
C PHE A 188 10.67 37.41 -15.71
N ARG A 189 11.25 37.94 -16.79
CA ARG A 189 10.78 37.73 -18.16
C ARG A 189 10.79 36.26 -18.56
N ASN A 190 11.85 35.54 -18.20
CA ASN A 190 12.10 34.21 -18.70
C ASN A 190 11.63 33.09 -17.77
N VAL A 191 11.48 33.35 -16.46
CA VAL A 191 11.20 32.31 -15.46
C VAL A 191 10.03 32.71 -14.55
N ALA A 192 10.14 33.80 -13.77
CA ALA A 192 9.17 34.09 -12.72
C ALA A 192 7.75 34.36 -13.26
N ASN A 193 7.63 35.04 -14.41
CA ASN A 193 6.32 35.36 -14.99
C ASN A 193 5.51 34.11 -15.38
N ARG A 194 6.18 32.97 -15.63
CA ARG A 194 5.51 31.69 -15.96
C ARG A 194 4.67 31.17 -14.79
N LEU A 195 5.12 31.39 -13.55
CA LEU A 195 4.36 31.01 -12.36
C LEU A 195 3.16 31.95 -12.16
N ALA A 196 3.36 33.26 -12.33
CA ALA A 196 2.32 34.27 -12.18
C ALA A 196 1.18 34.12 -13.21
N GLU A 197 1.50 33.72 -14.44
CA GLU A 197 0.54 33.51 -15.53
C GLU A 197 0.05 32.06 -15.63
N TYR A 198 0.44 31.19 -14.69
CA TYR A 198 0.12 29.77 -14.77
C TYR A 198 -1.39 29.54 -14.70
N ARG A 199 -1.90 28.69 -15.59
CA ARG A 199 -3.32 28.31 -15.64
C ARG A 199 -3.49 26.82 -15.47
N TYR A 200 -4.41 26.42 -14.60
CA TYR A 200 -4.85 25.05 -14.49
C TYR A 200 -6.06 24.79 -15.38
N THR A 201 -6.04 23.66 -16.07
CA THR A 201 -7.27 23.06 -16.60
C THR A 201 -7.99 22.38 -15.44
N VAL A 202 -9.19 22.86 -15.14
CA VAL A 202 -10.03 22.39 -14.04
C VAL A 202 -11.28 21.74 -14.63
N THR A 203 -11.46 20.46 -14.35
CA THR A 203 -12.70 19.75 -14.65
C THR A 203 -13.69 19.99 -13.51
N VAL A 204 -14.82 20.61 -13.80
CA VAL A 204 -15.86 20.94 -12.82
C VAL A 204 -17.08 20.04 -13.04
N LEU A 205 -17.45 19.30 -12.00
CA LEU A 205 -18.68 18.51 -11.92
C LEU A 205 -19.83 19.38 -11.41
N ASP A 206 -21.01 19.21 -12.00
CA ASP A 206 -22.23 19.91 -11.60
C ASP A 206 -22.64 19.55 -10.16
N ARG A 207 -23.24 20.51 -9.43
CA ARG A 207 -23.74 20.31 -8.05
C ARG A 207 -24.81 19.23 -7.93
N SER A 208 -25.42 18.82 -9.04
CA SER A 208 -26.43 17.76 -9.11
C SER A 208 -25.84 16.36 -8.93
N VAL A 209 -24.52 16.18 -9.04
CA VAL A 209 -23.89 14.86 -8.91
C VAL A 209 -23.95 14.42 -7.44
N PRO A 210 -24.57 13.25 -7.13
CA PRO A 210 -24.69 12.77 -5.77
C PRO A 210 -23.31 12.48 -5.12
N PRO A 211 -23.14 12.66 -3.80
CA PRO A 211 -21.84 12.45 -3.14
C PRO A 211 -21.25 11.05 -3.30
N VAL A 212 -22.10 10.02 -3.38
CA VAL A 212 -21.65 8.64 -3.67
C VAL A 212 -20.99 8.54 -5.05
N GLU A 213 -21.52 9.22 -6.06
CA GLU A 213 -20.92 9.27 -7.40
C GLU A 213 -19.66 10.14 -7.41
N LEU A 214 -19.63 11.24 -6.65
CA LEU A 214 -18.42 12.06 -6.48
C LEU A 214 -17.27 11.26 -5.88
N ALA A 215 -17.53 10.42 -4.87
CA ALA A 215 -16.54 9.53 -4.28
C ALA A 215 -16.01 8.48 -5.27
N GLN A 216 -16.88 7.94 -6.14
CA GLN A 216 -16.48 7.01 -7.20
C GLN A 216 -15.65 7.70 -8.30
N ILE A 217 -16.05 8.90 -8.72
CA ILE A 217 -15.30 9.70 -9.70
C ILE A 217 -13.93 10.08 -9.11
N PHE A 218 -13.88 10.44 -7.83
CA PHE A 218 -12.63 10.65 -7.09
C PHE A 218 -11.73 9.41 -7.13
N GLU A 219 -12.27 8.22 -6.85
CA GLU A 219 -11.54 6.95 -6.87
C GLU A 219 -10.97 6.62 -8.27
N ILE A 220 -11.75 6.88 -9.32
CA ILE A 220 -11.32 6.63 -10.71
C ILE A 220 -10.23 7.62 -11.14
N THR A 221 -10.33 8.89 -10.76
CA THR A 221 -9.37 9.93 -11.16
C THR A 221 -8.07 9.85 -10.38
N ASN A 222 -8.09 9.46 -9.10
CA ASN A 222 -6.90 9.28 -8.25
C ASN A 222 -6.12 7.97 -8.48
N ARG A 223 -6.27 7.33 -9.66
CA ARG A 223 -5.57 6.09 -10.02
C ARG A 223 -4.03 6.18 -9.95
N THR A 224 -3.45 7.39 -9.89
CA THR A 224 -2.00 7.66 -9.78
C THR A 224 -1.52 8.07 -8.38
N GLY A 225 -2.39 8.31 -7.40
CA GLY A 225 -2.03 8.64 -6.01
C GLY A 225 -2.57 7.59 -5.04
N LEU A 226 -1.70 6.92 -4.29
CA LEU A 226 -1.97 5.88 -3.27
C LEU A 226 -3.45 5.47 -3.10
N ARG A 227 -3.83 4.36 -3.76
CA ARG A 227 -5.17 3.76 -3.79
C ARG A 227 -5.96 3.95 -2.49
N LEU A 228 -7.19 4.44 -2.61
CA LEU A 228 -8.21 4.18 -1.60
C LEU A 228 -8.55 2.69 -1.64
N GLY A 229 -8.36 2.00 -0.51
CA GLY A 229 -8.78 0.62 -0.35
C GLY A 229 -10.30 0.51 -0.18
N THR A 230 -10.84 -0.71 -0.24
CA THR A 230 -12.26 -0.95 0.06
C THR A 230 -12.61 -0.46 1.47
N PHE A 231 -11.70 -0.60 2.42
CA PHE A 231 -11.84 -0.08 3.77
C PHE A 231 -11.95 1.45 3.82
N ASP A 232 -11.12 2.19 3.07
CA ASP A 232 -11.16 3.66 3.06
C ASP A 232 -12.50 4.19 2.52
N LEU A 233 -13.03 3.54 1.48
CA LEU A 233 -14.36 3.85 0.93
C LEU A 233 -15.46 3.60 1.96
N MET A 234 -15.31 2.55 2.76
CA MET A 234 -16.27 2.24 3.83
C MET A 234 -16.19 3.26 4.95
N VAL A 235 -14.99 3.65 5.40
CA VAL A 235 -14.78 4.70 6.40
C VAL A 235 -15.47 5.99 5.97
N ALA A 236 -15.32 6.40 4.72
CA ALA A 236 -15.96 7.61 4.19
C ALA A 236 -17.50 7.54 4.23
N ARG A 237 -18.08 6.35 4.10
CA ARG A 237 -19.53 6.18 4.00
C ARG A 237 -20.26 5.97 5.33
N ILE A 238 -19.70 5.15 6.23
CA ILE A 238 -20.45 4.62 7.38
C ILE A 238 -20.16 5.33 8.71
N SER A 239 -19.27 6.33 8.68
CA SER A 239 -18.90 7.08 9.88
C SER A 239 -20.03 8.03 10.28
N THR A 240 -20.49 7.91 11.53
CA THR A 240 -21.48 8.77 12.16
C THR A 240 -20.83 9.54 13.31
N PRO A 241 -21.40 10.65 13.80
CA PRO A 241 -20.87 11.35 14.97
C PRO A 241 -20.78 10.48 16.24
N ALA A 242 -21.58 9.41 16.32
CA ALA A 242 -21.61 8.49 17.45
C ALA A 242 -20.64 7.30 17.30
N TRP A 243 -20.27 6.93 16.07
CA TRP A 243 -19.40 5.79 15.80
C TRP A 243 -18.69 5.93 14.45
N SER A 244 -17.36 5.81 14.48
CA SER A 244 -16.46 5.93 13.34
C SER A 244 -15.73 4.62 13.10
N LEU A 245 -15.80 4.10 11.87
CA LEU A 245 -15.10 2.87 11.49
C LEU A 245 -13.57 3.04 11.57
N ARG A 246 -13.07 4.26 11.28
CA ARG A 246 -11.64 4.57 11.36
C ARG A 246 -11.16 4.49 12.80
N ASP A 247 -11.85 5.19 13.70
CA ASP A 247 -11.47 5.27 15.10
C ASP A 247 -11.55 3.89 15.77
N ALA A 248 -12.61 3.13 15.46
CA ALA A 248 -12.78 1.76 15.96
C ALA A 248 -11.66 0.82 15.50
N TRP A 249 -11.13 1.01 14.28
CA TRP A 249 -9.97 0.25 13.81
C TRP A 249 -8.65 0.75 14.40
N ASP A 250 -8.48 2.06 14.54
CA ASP A 250 -7.29 2.67 15.15
C ASP A 250 -7.11 2.25 16.61
N GLU A 251 -8.20 2.19 17.36
CA GLU A 251 -8.21 1.62 18.71
C GLU A 251 -7.84 0.14 18.70
N ALA A 252 -8.51 -0.66 17.85
CA ALA A 252 -8.31 -2.11 17.82
C ALA A 252 -6.88 -2.52 17.41
N ARG A 253 -6.28 -1.81 16.45
CA ARG A 253 -4.90 -2.07 16.02
C ARG A 253 -3.87 -1.58 17.04
N GLY A 254 -4.14 -0.46 17.73
CA GLY A 254 -3.32 0.02 18.84
C GLY A 254 -3.30 -0.95 20.03
N ALA A 255 -4.44 -1.60 20.30
CA ALA A 255 -4.57 -2.58 21.38
C ALA A 255 -4.02 -3.98 21.06
N SER A 256 -3.78 -4.31 19.78
CA SER A 256 -3.49 -5.69 19.35
C SER A 256 -2.37 -5.74 18.30
N PRO A 257 -1.11 -5.96 18.71
CA PRO A 257 0.03 -6.05 17.79
C PRO A 257 -0.15 -7.08 16.67
N ASP A 258 -0.81 -8.19 16.95
CA ASP A 258 -1.10 -9.21 15.94
C ASP A 258 -2.06 -8.71 14.84
N LEU A 259 -3.08 -7.92 15.20
CA LEU A 259 -4.00 -7.33 14.22
C LEU A 259 -3.29 -6.27 13.38
N ALA A 260 -2.50 -5.41 14.03
CA ALA A 260 -1.68 -4.41 13.35
C ALA A 260 -0.69 -5.04 12.37
N GLY A 261 0.02 -6.10 12.79
CA GLY A 261 1.00 -6.79 11.95
C GLY A 261 0.38 -7.58 10.79
N TRP A 262 -0.89 -7.99 10.91
CA TRP A 262 -1.57 -8.79 9.88
C TRP A 262 -2.38 -7.97 8.87
N LEU A 263 -3.06 -6.92 9.34
CA LEU A 263 -3.97 -6.11 8.51
C LEU A 263 -3.38 -4.73 8.16
N GLY A 264 -2.39 -4.24 8.92
CA GLY A 264 -1.81 -2.92 8.70
C GLY A 264 -2.85 -1.80 8.84
N ASP A 265 -2.95 -0.96 7.81
CA ASP A 265 -3.95 0.13 7.74
C ASP A 265 -5.30 -0.31 7.14
N ASP A 266 -5.35 -1.49 6.50
CA ASP A 266 -6.50 -1.95 5.72
C ASP A 266 -7.29 -3.06 6.45
N ALA A 267 -8.37 -2.66 7.12
CA ALA A 267 -9.28 -3.57 7.80
C ALA A 267 -10.37 -4.19 6.87
N THR A 268 -10.19 -4.16 5.54
CA THR A 268 -11.09 -4.83 4.58
C THR A 268 -11.37 -6.30 4.94
N PRO A 269 -10.40 -7.12 5.41
CA PRO A 269 -10.68 -8.50 5.83
C PRO A 269 -11.74 -8.63 6.94
N LEU A 270 -11.83 -7.68 7.87
CA LEU A 270 -12.89 -7.67 8.91
C LEU A 270 -14.26 -7.45 8.28
N LEU A 271 -14.35 -6.48 7.36
CA LEU A 271 -15.59 -6.18 6.65
C LEU A 271 -16.00 -7.32 5.71
N GLN A 272 -15.04 -8.01 5.10
CA GLN A 272 -15.28 -9.20 4.30
C GLN A 272 -15.82 -10.36 5.14
N ALA A 273 -15.36 -10.52 6.39
CA ALA A 273 -15.90 -11.53 7.30
C ALA A 273 -17.36 -11.22 7.70
N ILE A 274 -17.68 -9.95 7.90
CA ILE A 274 -19.06 -9.48 8.13
C ILE A 274 -19.92 -9.69 6.88
N ALA A 275 -19.42 -9.36 5.69
CA ALA A 275 -20.13 -9.55 4.42
C ALA A 275 -20.41 -11.02 4.11
N LEU A 276 -19.49 -11.94 4.44
CA LEU A 276 -19.73 -13.38 4.31
C LEU A 276 -20.88 -13.86 5.21
N ASN A 277 -20.99 -13.33 6.44
CA ASN A 277 -22.05 -13.71 7.37
C ASN A 277 -23.43 -13.08 7.07
N THR A 278 -23.45 -11.91 6.43
CA THR A 278 -24.68 -11.14 6.18
C THR A 278 -25.21 -11.31 4.76
N ALA A 279 -24.32 -11.42 3.77
CA ALA A 279 -24.66 -11.43 2.34
C ALA A 279 -24.11 -12.65 1.58
N ALA A 280 -23.41 -13.57 2.27
CA ALA A 280 -22.74 -14.73 1.65
C ALA A 280 -21.84 -14.33 0.46
N ASP A 281 -21.13 -13.20 0.58
CA ASP A 281 -20.22 -12.70 -0.44
C ASP A 281 -19.02 -11.99 0.19
N VAL A 282 -17.88 -12.04 -0.50
CA VAL A 282 -16.59 -11.46 -0.06
C VAL A 282 -16.12 -10.32 -0.98
N ARG A 283 -16.82 -10.11 -2.10
CA ARG A 283 -16.47 -9.11 -3.10
C ARG A 283 -16.55 -7.71 -2.52
N GLN A 284 -15.76 -6.81 -3.07
CA GLN A 284 -15.82 -5.38 -2.76
C GLN A 284 -17.25 -4.84 -2.88
N SER A 285 -18.02 -5.21 -3.90
CA SER A 285 -19.42 -4.77 -4.06
C SER A 285 -20.35 -5.24 -2.93
N ALA A 286 -20.04 -6.34 -2.25
CA ALA A 286 -20.79 -6.80 -1.08
C ALA A 286 -20.40 -6.01 0.16
N VAL A 287 -19.09 -5.82 0.37
CA VAL A 287 -18.56 -4.97 1.45
C VAL A 287 -19.11 -3.55 1.34
N LEU A 288 -19.05 -2.96 0.14
CA LEU A 288 -19.64 -1.67 -0.21
C LEU A 288 -21.17 -1.69 -0.23
N ARG A 289 -21.87 -2.70 0.30
CA ARG A 289 -23.33 -2.62 0.55
C ARG A 289 -23.67 -2.63 2.04
N LEU A 290 -22.72 -3.00 2.89
CA LEU A 290 -22.90 -2.99 4.35
C LEU A 290 -23.21 -1.60 4.89
N GLN A 291 -24.22 -1.49 5.73
CA GLN A 291 -24.56 -0.26 6.44
C GLN A 291 -23.96 -0.25 7.86
N THR A 292 -24.04 0.88 8.55
CA THR A 292 -23.55 1.02 9.93
C THR A 292 -24.20 -0.01 10.86
N GLU A 293 -25.47 -0.34 10.64
CA GLU A 293 -26.25 -1.31 11.41
C GLU A 293 -25.80 -2.76 11.16
N ASP A 294 -25.16 -3.05 10.02
CA ASP A 294 -24.59 -4.36 9.73
C ASP A 294 -23.25 -4.54 10.45
N ILE A 295 -22.47 -3.46 10.57
CA ILE A 295 -21.06 -3.46 10.99
C ILE A 295 -20.91 -3.20 12.48
N ALA A 296 -21.43 -2.08 12.99
CA ALA A 296 -21.17 -1.64 14.37
C ALA A 296 -21.55 -2.70 15.42
N PRO A 297 -22.70 -3.40 15.33
CA PRO A 297 -23.05 -4.44 16.30
C PRO A 297 -22.17 -5.70 16.24
N ARG A 298 -21.49 -5.94 15.12
CA ARG A 298 -20.66 -7.14 14.87
C ARG A 298 -19.17 -6.82 14.89
N TRP A 299 -18.79 -5.58 15.15
CA TRP A 299 -17.41 -5.14 15.05
C TRP A 299 -16.50 -5.90 16.04
N ASP A 300 -16.85 -5.89 17.32
CA ASP A 300 -16.06 -6.57 18.37
C ASP A 300 -16.01 -8.08 18.17
N GLU A 301 -17.12 -8.68 17.73
CA GLU A 301 -17.19 -10.09 17.35
C GLU A 301 -16.22 -10.39 16.19
N SER A 302 -16.24 -9.56 15.14
CA SER A 302 -15.35 -9.71 13.99
C SER A 302 -13.87 -9.58 14.39
N LEU A 303 -13.54 -8.67 15.31
CA LEU A 303 -12.18 -8.53 15.85
C LEU A 303 -11.75 -9.77 16.62
N GLY A 304 -12.62 -10.30 17.50
CA GLY A 304 -12.38 -11.53 18.24
C GLY A 304 -12.15 -12.72 17.32
N ALA A 305 -13.01 -12.89 16.32
CA ALA A 305 -12.92 -13.95 15.34
C ALA A 305 -11.66 -13.82 14.46
N MET A 306 -11.27 -12.60 14.07
CA MET A 306 -10.05 -12.35 13.31
C MET A 306 -8.79 -12.71 14.10
N ARG A 307 -8.73 -12.39 15.41
CA ARG A 307 -7.62 -12.82 16.28
C ARG A 307 -7.53 -14.35 16.35
N ARG A 308 -8.66 -15.04 16.51
CA ARG A 308 -8.71 -16.51 16.48
C ARG A 308 -8.28 -17.08 15.13
N ALA A 309 -8.67 -16.45 14.02
CA ALA A 309 -8.26 -16.84 12.67
C ALA A 309 -6.74 -16.72 12.49
N ILE A 310 -6.15 -15.59 12.90
CA ILE A 310 -4.69 -15.38 12.89
C ILE A 310 -3.99 -16.45 13.73
N ALA A 311 -4.47 -16.70 14.96
CA ALA A 311 -3.91 -17.74 15.83
C ALA A 311 -3.99 -19.14 15.19
N PHE A 312 -5.13 -19.48 14.57
CA PHE A 312 -5.30 -20.73 13.83
C PHE A 312 -4.27 -20.87 12.71
N PHE A 313 -4.11 -19.85 11.86
CA PHE A 313 -3.14 -19.91 10.77
C PHE A 313 -1.70 -20.05 11.27
N ARG A 314 -1.34 -19.36 12.36
CA ARG A 314 0.00 -19.46 12.96
C ARG A 314 0.26 -20.83 13.58
N GLN A 315 -0.66 -21.33 14.38
CA GLN A 315 -0.45 -22.49 15.25
C GLN A 315 -0.83 -23.82 14.60
N ARG A 316 -1.78 -23.83 13.65
CA ARG A 316 -2.34 -25.04 13.04
C ARG A 316 -1.96 -25.21 11.57
N CYS A 317 -1.56 -24.13 10.91
CA CYS A 317 -1.19 -24.13 9.49
C CYS A 317 0.27 -23.73 9.22
N GLY A 318 1.02 -23.21 10.20
CA GLY A 318 2.42 -22.81 10.00
C GLY A 318 2.58 -21.49 9.23
N VAL A 319 1.61 -20.58 9.29
CA VAL A 319 1.68 -19.26 8.65
C VAL A 319 2.38 -18.27 9.59
N ALA A 320 3.70 -18.11 9.46
CA ALA A 320 4.47 -17.19 10.33
C ALA A 320 4.05 -15.72 10.18
N THR A 321 3.82 -15.29 8.94
CA THR A 321 3.52 -13.91 8.58
C THR A 321 2.42 -13.87 7.52
N PRO A 322 1.72 -12.73 7.33
CA PRO A 322 0.70 -12.60 6.30
C PRO A 322 1.21 -12.96 4.89
N ALA A 323 2.49 -12.70 4.61
CA ALA A 323 3.12 -13.00 3.33
C ALA A 323 3.21 -14.51 3.02
N TYR A 324 3.06 -15.37 4.02
CA TYR A 324 3.06 -16.84 3.84
C TYR A 324 1.66 -17.40 3.62
N LEU A 325 0.60 -16.59 3.75
CA LEU A 325 -0.75 -17.05 3.47
C LEU A 325 -0.88 -17.39 1.96
N PRO A 326 -1.30 -18.60 1.57
CA PRO A 326 -1.38 -18.98 0.16
C PRO A 326 -2.26 -18.01 -0.65
N TYR A 327 -3.39 -17.61 -0.07
CA TYR A 327 -4.31 -16.62 -0.62
C TYR A 327 -4.88 -15.71 0.47
N GLY A 328 -4.88 -14.40 0.22
CA GLY A 328 -5.45 -13.40 1.15
C GLY A 328 -6.89 -13.68 1.56
N ALA A 329 -7.71 -14.20 0.64
CA ALA A 329 -9.12 -14.53 0.86
C ALA A 329 -9.35 -15.62 1.92
N MET A 330 -8.33 -16.41 2.29
CA MET A 330 -8.46 -17.43 3.34
C MET A 330 -8.69 -16.80 4.72
N LEU A 331 -8.09 -15.63 4.98
CA LEU A 331 -8.18 -14.95 6.27
C LEU A 331 -9.62 -14.53 6.63
N PRO A 332 -10.34 -13.75 5.80
CA PRO A 332 -11.72 -13.38 6.10
C PRO A 332 -12.67 -14.59 6.13
N ALA A 333 -12.39 -15.66 5.38
CA ALA A 333 -13.22 -16.87 5.40
C ALA A 333 -13.17 -17.59 6.76
N VAL A 334 -11.98 -17.78 7.32
CA VAL A 334 -11.82 -18.39 8.66
C VAL A 334 -12.36 -17.47 9.75
N ALA A 335 -12.10 -16.16 9.66
CA ALA A 335 -12.69 -15.20 10.59
C ALA A 335 -14.22 -15.26 10.54
N ALA A 336 -14.84 -15.28 9.35
CA ALA A 336 -16.29 -15.42 9.20
C ALA A 336 -16.84 -16.72 9.80
N LEU A 337 -16.09 -17.83 9.76
CA LEU A 337 -16.47 -19.09 10.38
C LEU A 337 -16.45 -18.97 11.92
N PHE A 338 -15.41 -18.37 12.48
CA PHE A 338 -15.26 -18.19 13.93
C PHE A 338 -16.25 -17.18 14.53
N MET A 339 -16.86 -16.30 13.71
CA MET A 339 -18.01 -15.51 14.15
C MET A 339 -19.28 -16.38 14.39
N ARG A 340 -19.35 -17.61 13.89
CA ARG A 340 -20.57 -18.45 13.97
C ARG A 340 -20.52 -19.55 15.04
N GLU A 341 -19.65 -19.41 16.04
CA GLU A 341 -19.19 -20.51 16.92
C GLU A 341 -20.27 -21.35 17.63
N GLU A 342 -21.55 -20.98 17.64
CA GLU A 342 -22.63 -21.84 18.14
C GLU A 342 -23.15 -22.89 17.13
N GLY A 343 -22.72 -22.88 15.86
CA GLY A 343 -23.28 -23.78 14.83
C GLY A 343 -22.35 -24.30 13.73
N SER A 344 -21.06 -23.97 13.75
CA SER A 344 -20.11 -24.46 12.74
C SER A 344 -19.74 -25.93 13.00
N ARG A 345 -20.06 -26.83 12.06
CA ARG A 345 -19.69 -28.26 12.14
C ARG A 345 -18.30 -28.58 11.60
N GLY A 346 -17.58 -27.59 11.06
CA GLY A 346 -16.21 -27.79 10.58
C GLY A 346 -15.27 -28.10 11.74
N THR A 347 -14.63 -29.27 11.72
CA THR A 347 -13.59 -29.63 12.69
C THR A 347 -12.28 -28.90 12.36
N GLU A 348 -11.37 -28.81 13.34
CA GLU A 348 -10.01 -28.31 13.10
C GLU A 348 -9.34 -29.05 11.92
N GLU A 349 -9.61 -30.35 11.79
CA GLU A 349 -9.12 -31.19 10.69
C GLU A 349 -9.68 -30.76 9.33
N SER A 350 -10.98 -30.46 9.23
CA SER A 350 -11.58 -29.96 7.98
C SER A 350 -10.97 -28.63 7.54
N LEU A 351 -10.70 -27.73 8.49
CA LEU A 351 -10.05 -26.44 8.19
C LEU A 351 -8.60 -26.61 7.71
N ARG A 352 -7.86 -27.55 8.31
CA ARG A 352 -6.49 -27.85 7.89
C ARG A 352 -6.47 -28.53 6.52
N SER A 353 -7.41 -29.44 6.27
CA SER A 353 -7.62 -30.04 4.96
C SER A 353 -7.96 -29.00 3.89
N TRP A 354 -8.87 -28.06 4.22
CA TRP A 354 -9.19 -26.95 3.34
C TRP A 354 -7.98 -26.06 3.05
N PHE A 355 -7.19 -25.72 4.06
CA PHE A 355 -6.01 -24.88 3.91
C PHE A 355 -4.97 -25.53 2.98
N PHE A 356 -4.51 -26.74 3.30
CA PHE A 356 -3.47 -27.42 2.54
C PHE A 356 -3.98 -27.87 1.16
N GLY A 357 -5.20 -28.39 1.06
CA GLY A 357 -5.82 -28.77 -0.20
C GLY A 357 -6.03 -27.58 -1.13
N THR A 358 -6.48 -26.44 -0.62
CA THR A 358 -6.65 -25.21 -1.44
C THR A 358 -5.31 -24.60 -1.83
N GLY A 359 -4.32 -24.61 -0.94
CA GLY A 359 -2.97 -24.14 -1.23
C GLY A 359 -2.27 -24.95 -2.33
N PHE A 360 -2.17 -26.27 -2.13
CA PHE A 360 -1.51 -27.17 -3.06
C PHE A 360 -2.32 -27.48 -4.32
N GLY A 361 -3.66 -27.46 -4.22
CA GLY A 361 -4.56 -27.70 -5.35
C GLY A 361 -4.89 -26.45 -6.18
N LEU A 362 -4.18 -25.34 -5.94
CA LEU A 362 -4.38 -24.06 -6.65
C LEU A 362 -5.85 -23.57 -6.60
N GLY A 363 -6.46 -23.78 -5.44
CA GLY A 363 -7.90 -23.68 -5.26
C GLY A 363 -8.45 -22.29 -5.54
N TYR A 364 -7.68 -21.21 -5.43
CA TYR A 364 -8.15 -19.83 -5.70
C TYR A 364 -7.41 -19.12 -6.86
N ASP A 365 -6.64 -19.82 -7.68
CA ASP A 365 -5.99 -19.22 -8.86
C ASP A 365 -6.99 -18.70 -9.91
N VAL A 366 -8.19 -19.29 -9.94
CA VAL A 366 -9.29 -18.87 -10.81
C VAL A 366 -10.54 -18.66 -9.98
N ALA A 367 -11.27 -17.57 -10.27
CA ALA A 367 -12.55 -17.25 -9.62
C ALA A 367 -12.50 -17.28 -8.08
N SER A 368 -11.41 -16.74 -7.50
CA SER A 368 -11.11 -16.74 -6.06
C SER A 368 -12.33 -16.38 -5.19
N ASN A 369 -12.99 -15.25 -5.49
CA ASN A 369 -14.15 -14.77 -4.74
C ASN A 369 -15.35 -15.74 -4.78
N THR A 370 -15.61 -16.40 -5.91
CA THR A 370 -16.70 -17.39 -6.00
C THR A 370 -16.34 -18.65 -5.20
N ARG A 371 -15.08 -19.12 -5.33
CA ARG A 371 -14.64 -20.34 -4.68
C ARG A 371 -14.54 -20.20 -3.17
N VAL A 372 -14.08 -19.07 -2.64
CA VAL A 372 -14.04 -18.84 -1.20
C VAL A 372 -15.44 -18.77 -0.59
N VAL A 373 -16.41 -18.16 -1.27
CA VAL A 373 -17.81 -18.17 -0.84
C VAL A 373 -18.38 -19.59 -0.81
N SER A 374 -18.11 -20.39 -1.85
CA SER A 374 -18.54 -21.78 -1.91
C SER A 374 -17.88 -22.63 -0.82
N ASP A 375 -16.58 -22.47 -0.61
CA ASP A 375 -15.84 -23.21 0.42
C ASP A 375 -16.32 -22.83 1.83
N TYR A 376 -16.53 -21.53 2.07
CA TYR A 376 -17.14 -21.05 3.31
C TYR A 376 -18.48 -21.74 3.58
N GLY A 377 -19.37 -21.79 2.58
CA GLY A 377 -20.64 -22.50 2.68
C GLY A 377 -20.48 -23.99 3.03
N SER A 378 -19.58 -24.69 2.34
CA SER A 378 -19.28 -26.11 2.59
C SER A 378 -18.64 -26.36 3.97
N LEU A 379 -17.82 -25.43 4.46
CA LEU A 379 -17.21 -25.51 5.78
C LEU A 379 -18.24 -25.26 6.88
N VAL A 380 -19.18 -24.32 6.68
CA VAL A 380 -20.31 -24.10 7.59
C VAL A 380 -21.20 -25.34 7.67
N SER A 381 -21.55 -25.95 6.54
CA SER A 381 -22.42 -27.15 6.49
C SER A 381 -21.72 -28.43 6.94
N GLY A 382 -20.39 -28.46 6.99
CA GLY A 382 -19.60 -29.66 7.23
C GLY A 382 -19.53 -30.60 6.02
N SER A 383 -19.82 -30.10 4.81
CA SER A 383 -19.76 -30.86 3.55
C SER A 383 -18.51 -30.55 2.71
N PHE A 384 -17.47 -29.97 3.33
CA PHE A 384 -16.22 -29.68 2.64
C PHE A 384 -15.43 -30.97 2.39
N GLU A 385 -15.11 -31.22 1.13
CA GLU A 385 -14.27 -32.34 0.72
C GLU A 385 -12.84 -31.87 0.44
N PRO A 386 -11.80 -32.60 0.89
CA PRO A 386 -10.41 -32.28 0.59
C PRO A 386 -10.19 -32.14 -0.92
N ARG A 387 -9.49 -31.08 -1.33
CA ARG A 387 -9.17 -30.89 -2.75
C ARG A 387 -8.12 -31.88 -3.21
N THR A 388 -8.24 -32.29 -4.47
CA THR A 388 -7.25 -33.11 -5.14
C THR A 388 -6.03 -32.30 -5.56
N VAL A 389 -4.83 -32.80 -5.27
CA VAL A 389 -3.54 -32.19 -5.62
C VAL A 389 -2.83 -32.99 -6.71
N SER A 390 -2.22 -32.28 -7.67
CA SER A 390 -1.39 -32.86 -8.74
C SER A 390 0.04 -33.07 -8.26
N LEU A 391 0.54 -34.31 -8.37
CA LEU A 391 1.92 -34.65 -8.00
C LEU A 391 2.93 -34.00 -8.94
N GLU A 392 2.69 -34.06 -10.25
CA GLU A 392 3.50 -33.39 -11.27
C GLU A 392 3.56 -31.87 -11.01
N GLY A 393 2.40 -31.26 -10.71
CA GLY A 393 2.31 -29.85 -10.34
C GLY A 393 3.20 -29.50 -9.14
N LEU A 394 3.24 -30.33 -8.10
CA LEU A 394 4.10 -30.10 -6.94
C LEU A 394 5.59 -30.27 -7.25
N LEU A 395 5.97 -31.24 -8.09
CA LEU A 395 7.36 -31.50 -8.48
C LEU A 395 7.93 -30.35 -9.31
N GLU A 396 7.15 -29.83 -10.26
CA GLU A 396 7.60 -28.84 -11.24
C GLU A 396 7.33 -27.39 -10.83
N SER A 397 6.52 -27.18 -9.79
CA SER A 397 6.21 -25.88 -9.21
C SER A 397 7.46 -25.03 -8.96
N THR A 398 7.40 -23.75 -9.30
CA THR A 398 8.37 -22.73 -8.86
C THR A 398 7.67 -21.62 -8.10
N ARG A 399 8.42 -20.85 -7.31
CA ARG A 399 7.88 -19.64 -6.65
C ARG A 399 7.23 -18.66 -7.65
N ARG A 400 7.75 -18.58 -8.88
CA ARG A 400 7.28 -17.66 -9.92
C ARG A 400 6.04 -18.18 -10.63
N SER A 401 5.97 -19.47 -10.92
CA SER A 401 4.85 -20.07 -11.64
C SER A 401 3.65 -20.36 -10.72
N GLN A 402 3.89 -20.87 -9.51
CA GLN A 402 2.85 -21.36 -8.60
C GLN A 402 3.15 -20.94 -7.16
N GLY A 403 3.02 -19.63 -6.91
CA GLY A 403 3.33 -19.02 -5.62
C GLY A 403 2.50 -19.54 -4.44
N ALA A 404 1.27 -20.00 -4.69
CA ALA A 404 0.43 -20.62 -3.65
C ALA A 404 1.01 -21.96 -3.17
N ILE A 405 1.46 -22.83 -4.07
CA ILE A 405 2.16 -24.08 -3.73
C ILE A 405 3.43 -23.77 -2.94
N TRP A 406 4.22 -22.78 -3.37
CA TRP A 406 5.42 -22.35 -2.65
C TRP A 406 5.12 -21.92 -1.22
N ARG A 407 4.14 -21.02 -1.02
CA ARG A 407 3.72 -20.55 0.30
C ARG A 407 3.19 -21.69 1.19
N THR A 408 2.37 -22.57 0.62
CA THR A 408 1.80 -23.74 1.32
C THR A 408 2.90 -24.71 1.73
N PHE A 409 3.91 -24.91 0.89
CA PHE A 409 5.07 -25.72 1.23
C PHE A 409 5.88 -25.12 2.39
N LEU A 410 6.16 -23.82 2.37
CA LEU A 410 6.84 -23.16 3.52
C LEU A 410 6.04 -23.30 4.82
N CYS A 411 4.72 -23.19 4.73
CA CYS A 411 3.82 -23.40 5.86
C CYS A 411 3.91 -24.85 6.39
N SER A 412 3.96 -25.84 5.50
CA SER A 412 4.14 -27.25 5.91
C SER A 412 5.47 -27.51 6.61
N LEU A 413 6.57 -26.89 6.14
CA LEU A 413 7.88 -26.99 6.79
C LEU A 413 7.83 -26.38 8.19
N LEU A 414 7.28 -25.17 8.32
CA LEU A 414 7.20 -24.50 9.62
C LEU A 414 6.32 -25.27 10.61
N LEU A 415 5.18 -25.77 10.16
CA LEU A 415 4.29 -26.57 10.99
C LEU A 415 4.96 -27.86 11.45
N ASN A 416 5.73 -28.51 10.57
CA ASN A 416 6.49 -29.72 10.93
C ASN A 416 7.58 -29.43 11.98
N VAL A 417 8.26 -28.28 11.87
CA VAL A 417 9.18 -27.77 12.91
C VAL A 417 8.47 -27.59 14.25
N GLN A 418 7.32 -26.91 14.25
CA GLN A 418 6.54 -26.65 15.48
C GLN A 418 6.04 -27.93 16.15
N GLN A 419 5.66 -28.95 15.37
CA GLN A 419 5.18 -30.23 15.89
C GLN A 419 6.30 -31.14 16.40
N SER A 420 7.53 -30.96 15.93
CA SER A 420 8.69 -31.79 16.31
C SER A 420 9.28 -31.43 17.68
N GLY A 421 8.70 -30.48 18.42
CA GLY A 421 9.13 -30.10 19.76
C GLY A 421 10.38 -29.21 19.80
N SER A 422 10.92 -28.82 18.65
CA SER A 422 11.89 -27.73 18.56
C SER A 422 11.16 -26.42 18.86
N ASP A 423 11.64 -25.69 19.88
CA ASP A 423 11.30 -24.32 20.28
C ASP A 423 10.00 -23.75 19.67
N SER A 424 8.92 -23.72 20.48
CA SER A 424 7.59 -23.24 20.05
C SER A 424 7.57 -21.79 19.55
N ASP A 425 8.62 -21.02 19.81
CA ASP A 425 8.80 -19.67 19.28
C ASP A 425 9.47 -19.63 17.89
N LEU A 426 9.82 -20.77 17.30
CA LEU A 426 10.35 -20.87 15.93
C LEU A 426 9.37 -20.29 14.90
N GLY A 427 9.83 -19.25 14.19
CA GLY A 427 9.05 -18.56 13.16
C GLY A 427 8.50 -17.20 13.59
N ARG A 428 8.70 -16.81 14.85
CA ARG A 428 8.45 -15.45 15.33
C ARG A 428 9.45 -14.46 14.75
N SER A 429 8.96 -13.32 14.27
CA SER A 429 9.81 -12.23 13.78
C SER A 429 10.69 -11.62 14.89
N ASP A 430 10.25 -11.74 16.14
CA ASP A 430 10.90 -11.27 17.37
C ASP A 430 11.75 -12.34 18.07
N HIS A 431 11.97 -13.51 17.46
CA HIS A 431 12.82 -14.56 18.03
C HIS A 431 14.28 -14.07 18.19
N PRO A 432 14.99 -14.36 19.30
CA PRO A 432 16.35 -13.86 19.58
C PRO A 432 17.36 -14.12 18.45
N ASP A 433 17.26 -15.27 17.80
CA ASP A 433 18.12 -15.67 16.68
C ASP A 433 17.65 -15.18 15.29
N GLY A 434 16.62 -14.33 15.23
CA GLY A 434 16.01 -13.81 14.01
C GLY A 434 15.00 -14.77 13.34
N PRO A 435 14.26 -14.29 12.31
CA PRO A 435 13.23 -15.07 11.63
C PRO A 435 13.81 -16.16 10.73
N LEU A 436 13.00 -17.20 10.50
CA LEU A 436 13.30 -18.23 9.50
C LEU A 436 13.09 -17.69 8.07
N ILE A 437 14.13 -17.77 7.25
CA ILE A 437 14.17 -17.28 5.87
C ILE A 437 14.17 -18.48 4.92
N PRO A 438 13.33 -18.48 3.86
CA PRO A 438 13.31 -19.55 2.88
C PRO A 438 14.50 -19.42 1.92
N ARG A 439 15.30 -20.48 1.79
CA ARG A 439 16.46 -20.54 0.90
C ARG A 439 16.47 -21.83 0.09
N SER A 440 16.85 -21.73 -1.18
CA SER A 440 17.10 -22.92 -2.01
C SER A 440 18.32 -23.66 -1.46
N LEU A 441 18.19 -24.98 -1.34
CA LEU A 441 19.26 -25.90 -0.99
C LEU A 441 20.30 -26.02 -2.11
N PHE A 442 19.94 -25.66 -3.34
CA PHE A 442 20.77 -25.79 -4.53
C PHE A 442 21.20 -24.43 -5.08
N GLY A 443 22.40 -24.37 -5.65
CA GLY A 443 22.95 -23.16 -6.27
C GLY A 443 22.51 -22.99 -7.72
N ARG A 444 22.63 -21.75 -8.24
CA ARG A 444 22.21 -21.43 -9.62
C ARG A 444 22.94 -22.22 -10.71
N GLY A 445 24.18 -22.62 -10.46
CA GLY A 445 25.02 -23.36 -11.41
C GLY A 445 25.07 -24.88 -11.21
N TRP A 446 24.15 -25.45 -10.41
CA TRP A 446 24.15 -26.90 -10.12
C TRP A 446 23.51 -27.76 -11.22
N SER A 447 22.89 -27.14 -12.24
CA SER A 447 22.38 -27.84 -13.42
C SER A 447 22.47 -26.93 -14.65
N SER A 448 22.78 -27.52 -15.80
CA SER A 448 22.80 -26.88 -17.11
C SER A 448 21.45 -26.95 -17.84
N GLU A 449 20.46 -27.63 -17.28
CA GLU A 449 19.13 -27.81 -17.89
C GLU A 449 18.16 -26.65 -17.61
N PRO A 450 17.13 -26.46 -18.46
CA PRO A 450 16.08 -25.47 -18.24
C PRO A 450 15.25 -25.70 -16.96
N SER A 451 15.20 -26.91 -16.41
CA SER A 451 14.46 -27.27 -15.18
C SER A 451 15.29 -27.00 -13.91
N ALA A 452 15.81 -25.78 -13.77
CA ALA A 452 16.82 -25.47 -12.77
C ALA A 452 16.38 -25.86 -11.32
N PRO A 453 17.05 -26.81 -10.65
CA PRO A 453 16.57 -27.42 -9.42
C PRO A 453 16.44 -26.40 -8.28
N HIS A 454 17.26 -25.36 -8.30
CA HIS A 454 17.23 -24.26 -7.33
C HIS A 454 15.97 -23.37 -7.41
N LEU A 455 15.13 -23.53 -8.44
CA LEU A 455 13.88 -22.78 -8.61
C LEU A 455 12.65 -23.58 -8.16
N ARG A 456 12.75 -24.91 -8.09
CA ARG A 456 11.63 -25.79 -7.73
C ARG A 456 11.24 -25.57 -6.27
N VAL A 457 9.93 -25.60 -5.97
CA VAL A 457 9.41 -25.34 -4.61
C VAL A 457 10.01 -26.32 -3.60
N LEU A 458 10.10 -27.59 -3.98
CA LEU A 458 10.69 -28.65 -3.17
C LEU A 458 12.22 -28.54 -3.05
N SER A 459 12.87 -27.45 -3.47
CA SER A 459 14.28 -27.18 -3.14
C SER A 459 14.46 -26.26 -1.94
N PHE A 460 13.39 -25.64 -1.42
CA PHE A 460 13.50 -24.60 -0.39
C PHE A 460 13.53 -25.17 1.02
N ALA A 461 14.42 -24.70 1.88
CA ALA A 461 14.43 -24.96 3.31
C ALA A 461 14.35 -23.65 4.10
N LEU A 462 13.93 -23.72 5.38
CA LEU A 462 13.92 -22.57 6.28
C LEU A 462 15.22 -22.48 7.09
N THR A 463 15.90 -21.32 7.07
CA THR A 463 17.19 -21.09 7.75
C THR A 463 17.20 -19.78 8.53
N ARG A 464 18.02 -19.66 9.59
CA ARG A 464 18.14 -18.41 10.39
C ARG A 464 19.22 -17.43 9.87
N ARG A 465 20.06 -17.82 8.92
CA ARG A 465 21.13 -16.99 8.35
C ARG A 465 21.21 -17.13 6.84
N ASP A 466 21.81 -16.13 6.18
CA ASP A 466 22.17 -16.22 4.77
C ASP A 466 23.29 -17.26 4.60
N LEU A 467 23.00 -18.33 3.87
CA LEU A 467 23.89 -19.48 3.71
C LEU A 467 24.02 -19.77 2.21
N SER A 468 25.25 -20.00 1.76
CA SER A 468 25.50 -20.59 0.44
C SER A 468 25.02 -22.05 0.41
N ALA A 469 24.71 -22.61 -0.77
CA ALA A 469 24.12 -23.96 -0.89
C ALA A 469 24.90 -25.07 -0.15
N ALA A 470 26.23 -25.08 -0.26
CA ALA A 470 27.09 -26.05 0.44
C ALA A 470 27.10 -25.82 1.97
N ALA A 471 27.11 -24.56 2.40
CA ALA A 471 27.03 -24.20 3.81
C ALA A 471 25.64 -24.51 4.40
N ALA A 472 24.57 -24.36 3.60
CA ALA A 472 23.20 -24.63 4.00
C ALA A 472 23.03 -26.10 4.39
N ARG A 473 23.51 -27.05 3.57
CA ARG A 473 23.49 -28.48 3.91
C ARG A 473 24.24 -28.78 5.21
N GLY A 474 25.48 -28.32 5.32
CA GLY A 474 26.32 -28.61 6.50
C GLY A 474 25.75 -28.02 7.79
N ALA A 475 25.26 -26.77 7.73
CA ALA A 475 24.64 -26.11 8.86
C ALA A 475 23.29 -26.75 9.25
N LEU A 476 22.45 -27.12 8.27
CA LEU A 476 21.16 -27.78 8.55
C LEU A 476 21.37 -29.15 9.20
N LEU A 477 22.28 -29.97 8.66
CA LEU A 477 22.58 -31.30 9.22
C LEU A 477 23.25 -31.25 10.59
N ALA A 478 23.95 -30.16 10.92
CA ALA A 478 24.47 -29.93 12.27
C ALA A 478 23.34 -29.74 13.30
N HIS A 479 22.18 -29.24 12.87
CA HIS A 479 20.97 -29.13 13.68
C HIS A 479 20.00 -30.27 13.35
N ARG A 480 20.21 -31.45 13.96
CA ARG A 480 19.41 -32.66 13.67
C ARG A 480 17.90 -32.42 13.69
N ASP A 481 17.39 -31.63 14.63
CA ASP A 481 15.96 -31.33 14.76
C ASP A 481 15.45 -30.48 13.59
N LEU A 482 16.25 -29.52 13.14
CA LEU A 482 15.90 -28.69 11.97
C LEU A 482 15.99 -29.52 10.69
N ALA A 483 17.01 -30.35 10.52
CA ALA A 483 17.14 -31.22 9.34
C ALA A 483 15.96 -32.21 9.21
N ALA A 484 15.56 -32.84 10.30
CA ALA A 484 14.39 -33.72 10.34
C ALA A 484 13.10 -32.96 9.98
N SER A 485 13.01 -31.69 10.39
CA SER A 485 11.85 -30.84 10.15
C SER A 485 11.77 -30.23 8.73
N GLN A 486 12.74 -30.52 7.86
CA GLN A 486 12.83 -29.98 6.50
C GLN A 486 12.53 -31.01 5.39
N PHE A 487 12.09 -32.21 5.77
CA PHE A 487 11.83 -33.35 4.89
C PHE A 487 13.06 -33.76 4.06
N LEU A 488 14.26 -33.68 4.64
CA LEU A 488 15.51 -33.94 3.91
C LEU A 488 15.92 -35.41 3.96
N PRO A 489 16.40 -36.00 2.85
CA PRO A 489 17.00 -37.33 2.86
C PRO A 489 18.34 -37.33 3.59
N SER A 490 18.80 -38.52 3.99
CA SER A 490 20.11 -38.71 4.63
C SER A 490 21.27 -38.34 3.69
N GLN A 491 21.09 -38.51 2.38
CA GLN A 491 22.06 -38.14 1.34
C GLN A 491 21.46 -37.05 0.45
N MET A 492 22.14 -35.90 0.36
CA MET A 492 21.74 -34.81 -0.53
C MET A 492 22.54 -34.83 -1.83
N PRO A 493 21.95 -34.38 -2.96
CA PRO A 493 22.66 -34.14 -4.21
C PRO A 493 23.89 -33.23 -4.04
N SER A 494 24.90 -33.42 -4.89
CA SER A 494 26.10 -32.59 -4.97
C SER A 494 26.02 -31.59 -6.13
N PRO A 495 26.91 -30.59 -6.23
CA PRO A 495 26.97 -29.69 -7.39
C PRO A 495 27.23 -30.38 -8.73
N THR A 496 27.74 -31.61 -8.70
CA THR A 496 28.03 -32.44 -9.88
C THR A 496 27.01 -33.58 -10.03
N ALA A 497 25.88 -33.49 -9.34
CA ALA A 497 24.84 -34.52 -9.40
C ALA A 497 24.18 -34.56 -10.79
N THR A 498 23.73 -35.74 -11.20
CA THR A 498 23.00 -35.92 -12.46
C THR A 498 21.56 -35.42 -12.32
N PRO A 499 20.86 -35.14 -13.44
CA PRO A 499 19.44 -34.80 -13.41
C PRO A 499 18.59 -35.84 -12.65
N GLU A 500 18.89 -37.13 -12.82
CA GLU A 500 18.18 -38.22 -12.14
C GLU A 500 18.33 -38.15 -10.61
N GLU A 501 19.53 -37.84 -10.10
CA GLU A 501 19.77 -37.68 -8.65
C GLU A 501 18.98 -36.48 -8.07
N PHE A 502 18.76 -35.42 -8.87
CA PHE A 502 17.87 -34.34 -8.46
C PHE A 502 16.40 -34.74 -8.45
N GLU A 503 15.94 -35.51 -9.44
CA GLU A 503 14.57 -36.03 -9.46
C GLU A 503 14.29 -36.97 -8.28
N GLU A 504 15.22 -37.89 -7.96
CA GLU A 504 15.13 -38.76 -6.79
C GLU A 504 14.97 -37.94 -5.49
N PHE A 505 15.73 -36.85 -5.36
CA PHE A 505 15.60 -35.92 -4.24
C PHE A 505 14.21 -35.28 -4.17
N PHE A 506 13.66 -34.81 -5.30
CA PHE A 506 12.34 -34.16 -5.31
C PHE A 506 11.21 -35.17 -5.04
N VAL A 507 11.30 -36.38 -5.58
CA VAL A 507 10.36 -37.46 -5.32
C VAL A 507 10.38 -37.85 -3.84
N TYR A 508 11.56 -38.02 -3.24
CA TYR A 508 11.68 -38.28 -1.81
C TYR A 508 11.02 -37.18 -0.99
N ARG A 509 11.30 -35.91 -1.32
CA ARG A 509 10.79 -34.77 -0.56
C ARG A 509 9.27 -34.62 -0.67
N LEU A 510 8.73 -34.92 -1.85
CA LEU A 510 7.30 -34.97 -2.08
C LEU A 510 6.65 -36.08 -1.26
N GLN A 511 7.22 -37.29 -1.24
CA GLN A 511 6.69 -38.39 -0.43
C GLN A 511 6.69 -38.04 1.07
N ALA A 512 7.77 -37.45 1.58
CA ALA A 512 7.86 -37.01 2.96
C ALA A 512 6.80 -35.93 3.29
N LEU A 513 6.58 -34.98 2.38
CA LEU A 513 5.51 -33.98 2.50
C LEU A 513 4.12 -34.64 2.54
N LEU A 514 3.83 -35.56 1.62
CA LEU A 514 2.53 -36.23 1.57
C LEU A 514 2.27 -37.08 2.82
N ASN A 515 3.29 -37.77 3.33
CA ASN A 515 3.20 -38.51 4.59
C ASN A 515 2.92 -37.59 5.78
N PHE A 516 3.51 -36.40 5.80
CA PHE A 516 3.26 -35.39 6.82
C PHE A 516 1.84 -34.81 6.75
N LEU A 517 1.34 -34.53 5.54
CA LEU A 517 0.01 -33.98 5.34
C LEU A 517 -1.10 -35.01 5.60
N GLY A 518 -0.80 -36.31 5.41
CA GLY A 518 -1.73 -37.40 5.65
C GLY A 518 -3.06 -37.19 4.92
N GLU A 519 -4.16 -37.27 5.66
CA GLU A 519 -5.52 -37.15 5.12
C GLU A 519 -5.95 -35.69 4.83
N TRP A 520 -5.13 -34.68 5.15
CA TRP A 520 -5.49 -33.29 4.85
C TRP A 520 -5.55 -33.01 3.35
N VAL A 521 -4.90 -33.84 2.52
CA VAL A 521 -4.84 -33.66 1.07
C VAL A 521 -5.24 -34.94 0.36
N GLN A 522 -6.14 -34.84 -0.62
CA GLN A 522 -6.39 -35.92 -1.56
C GLN A 522 -5.40 -35.83 -2.72
N VAL A 523 -4.79 -36.95 -3.08
CA VAL A 523 -3.80 -37.01 -4.17
C VAL A 523 -4.44 -37.63 -5.41
N ARG A 524 -4.28 -36.99 -6.57
CA ARG A 524 -4.60 -37.65 -7.84
C ARG A 524 -3.50 -38.67 -8.12
N ARG A 525 -3.79 -39.96 -8.02
CA ARG A 525 -2.90 -40.99 -8.56
C ARG A 525 -2.99 -40.91 -10.09
N GLU A 526 -2.12 -40.13 -10.70
CA GLU A 526 -1.85 -40.27 -12.13
C GLU A 526 -1.17 -41.62 -12.35
N ALA A 527 -1.67 -42.39 -13.29
CA ALA A 527 -1.25 -43.77 -13.52
C ALA A 527 0.28 -43.86 -13.75
N GLU A 528 0.92 -44.77 -12.99
CA GLU A 528 2.10 -45.56 -13.38
C GLU A 528 3.47 -44.89 -13.63
N ARG A 529 3.74 -43.65 -13.19
CA ARG A 529 5.11 -43.06 -13.34
C ARG A 529 5.96 -42.86 -12.08
N LEU A 530 5.46 -43.23 -10.89
CA LEU A 530 6.19 -43.12 -9.61
C LEU A 530 6.62 -44.48 -9.01
N GLN A 531 6.64 -45.53 -9.82
CA GLN A 531 7.44 -46.75 -9.62
C GLN A 531 8.61 -46.71 -10.58
#